data_AF-A0A193BUE7-F1
#
_entry.id   AF-A0A193BUE7-F1
#
_cell.length_a   1.000
_cell.length_b   1.000
_cell.length_c   1.000
_cell.angle_alpha   90.00
_cell.angle_beta   90.00
_cell.angle_gamma   90.00
#
_symmetry.space_group_name_H-M   'P 1'
#
loop_
_entity.id
_entity.type
_entity.pdbx_description
1 polymer ?
#
loop_
_entity_poly.entity_id
_entity_poly.type
_entity_poly.pdbx_seq_one_letter_code
_entity_poly.pdbx_strand_id
1 'polypeptide(L)'
;MTTPRDVFDELSELVTTRRWDELFELYAEDAVVENPQRPPVPSRFEGRETLRKIFSGGFNVRMERADVLIHGTTDPEVIIAEYRNIGEVLDTGKSFDIANVQVLRVRDGLIAHSRDYHDYLRLTAAREGLEELAKSFETAERELTPVPPRPTSTADPKSPRGVFERLVYGVADGAWTELSALYAEETHVTHPFLPGAKTLRSRADLHEHFKFGEEGEVRFQVRDLVIHETLDPEVVIGEFDYQGTAGESPEFRVSNIFVLRVRDGLIVESRDYADHIAIAAATGRLKELFALV
;
A
#
# COMPACT_ATOMS: atom_id res chain seq x y z
N MET A 1 -28.02 8.56 -7.15
CA MET A 1 -26.70 8.79 -7.77
C MET A 1 -25.83 7.65 -7.29
N THR A 2 -25.05 7.03 -8.17
CA THR A 2 -24.12 5.96 -7.82
C THR A 2 -22.98 6.55 -6.98
N THR A 3 -22.76 6.02 -5.78
CA THR A 3 -21.69 6.48 -4.88
C THR A 3 -20.37 5.77 -5.22
N PRO A 4 -19.20 6.29 -4.79
CA PRO A 4 -17.93 5.57 -4.97
C PRO A 4 -17.94 4.16 -4.35
N ARG A 5 -18.69 3.97 -3.25
CA ARG A 5 -18.88 2.66 -2.62
C ARG A 5 -19.66 1.69 -3.52
N ASP A 6 -20.75 2.16 -4.12
CA ASP A 6 -21.54 1.34 -5.05
C ASP A 6 -20.66 0.88 -6.24
N VAL A 7 -19.83 1.79 -6.78
CA VAL A 7 -18.89 1.47 -7.86
C VAL A 7 -17.82 0.47 -7.42
N PHE A 8 -17.27 0.59 -6.20
CA PHE A 8 -16.31 -0.40 -5.68
C PHE A 8 -16.95 -1.78 -5.49
N ASP A 9 -18.19 -1.83 -5.00
CA ASP A 9 -18.91 -3.09 -4.82
C ASP A 9 -19.20 -3.77 -6.17
N GLU A 10 -19.63 -3.01 -7.18
CA GLU A 10 -19.81 -3.51 -8.54
C GLU A 10 -18.48 -3.96 -9.17
N LEU A 11 -17.42 -3.15 -9.04
CA LEU A 11 -16.07 -3.49 -9.51
C LEU A 11 -15.63 -4.84 -8.92
N SER A 12 -15.75 -4.98 -7.60
CA SER A 12 -15.35 -6.21 -6.93
C SER A 12 -16.19 -7.41 -7.34
N GLU A 13 -17.49 -7.24 -7.57
CA GLU A 13 -18.35 -8.33 -8.03
C GLU A 13 -17.94 -8.77 -9.44
N LEU A 14 -17.67 -7.83 -10.35
CA LEU A 14 -17.20 -8.13 -11.71
C LEU A 14 -15.82 -8.83 -11.71
N VAL A 15 -14.90 -8.43 -10.82
CA VAL A 15 -13.61 -9.12 -10.64
C VAL A 15 -13.80 -10.55 -10.15
N THR A 16 -14.57 -10.75 -9.07
CA THR A 16 -14.75 -12.09 -8.44
C THR A 16 -15.56 -13.04 -9.32
N THR A 17 -16.48 -12.51 -10.12
CA THR A 17 -17.25 -13.28 -11.12
C THR A 17 -16.58 -13.37 -12.50
N ARG A 18 -15.38 -12.79 -12.65
CA ARG A 18 -14.56 -12.80 -13.89
C ARG A 18 -15.26 -12.21 -15.12
N ARG A 19 -16.13 -11.21 -14.93
CA ARG A 19 -16.87 -10.51 -15.99
C ARG A 19 -16.05 -9.33 -16.55
N TRP A 20 -14.89 -9.64 -17.13
CA TRP A 20 -13.89 -8.64 -17.55
C TRP A 20 -14.39 -7.66 -18.60
N ASP A 21 -15.23 -8.10 -19.55
CA ASP A 21 -15.74 -7.22 -20.60
C ASP A 21 -16.60 -6.08 -20.06
N GLU A 22 -17.36 -6.37 -18.99
CA GLU A 22 -18.24 -5.42 -18.30
C GLU A 22 -17.47 -4.58 -17.29
N LEU A 23 -16.44 -5.14 -16.66
CA LEU A 23 -15.60 -4.44 -15.69
C LEU A 23 -15.05 -3.11 -16.21
N PHE A 24 -14.62 -3.06 -17.48
CA PHE A 24 -14.05 -1.84 -18.05
C PHE A 24 -15.10 -0.74 -18.30
N GLU A 25 -16.39 -1.05 -18.33
CA GLU A 25 -17.44 -0.02 -18.43
C GLU A 25 -17.56 0.82 -17.15
N LEU A 26 -17.02 0.34 -16.02
CA LEU A 26 -16.91 1.12 -14.79
C LEU A 26 -15.85 2.22 -14.85
N TYR A 27 -14.95 2.19 -15.83
CA TYR A 27 -13.86 3.16 -15.94
C TYR A 27 -14.24 4.30 -16.88
N ALA A 28 -13.89 5.53 -16.51
CA ALA A 28 -13.98 6.68 -17.40
C ALA A 28 -13.07 6.48 -18.63
N GLU A 29 -13.39 7.16 -19.74
CA GLU A 29 -12.62 7.01 -20.99
C GLU A 29 -11.13 7.33 -20.80
N ASP A 30 -10.82 8.34 -19.99
CA ASP A 30 -9.49 8.81 -19.62
C ASP A 30 -9.01 8.28 -18.26
N ALA A 31 -9.63 7.21 -17.75
CA ALA A 31 -9.32 6.67 -16.44
C ALA A 31 -7.86 6.27 -16.29
N VAL A 32 -7.36 6.42 -15.08
CA VAL A 32 -5.99 6.12 -14.72
C VAL A 32 -5.96 4.99 -13.69
N VAL A 33 -5.10 3.99 -13.89
CA VAL A 33 -4.80 2.96 -12.89
C VAL A 33 -3.32 2.96 -12.60
N GLU A 34 -2.97 3.07 -11.32
CA GLU A 34 -1.59 2.97 -10.84
C GLU A 34 -1.44 1.80 -9.89
N ASN A 35 -0.32 1.09 -10.02
CA ASN A 35 0.11 0.07 -9.07
C ASN A 35 1.44 0.51 -8.45
N PRO A 36 1.40 1.17 -7.26
CA PRO A 36 2.59 1.81 -6.70
C PRO A 36 3.74 0.87 -6.34
N GLN A 37 3.47 -0.42 -6.19
CA GLN A 37 4.43 -1.46 -5.76
C GLN A 37 4.71 -2.52 -6.85
N ARG A 38 4.23 -2.28 -8.08
CA ARG A 38 4.39 -3.22 -9.19
C ARG A 38 5.40 -2.70 -10.21
N PRO A 39 6.42 -3.48 -10.61
CA PRO A 39 7.36 -3.12 -11.67
C PRO A 39 6.73 -2.90 -13.07
N PRO A 40 7.24 -1.96 -13.89
CA PRO A 40 8.17 -0.88 -13.51
C PRO A 40 7.54 -0.04 -12.38
N VAL A 41 8.30 0.33 -11.33
CA VAL A 41 7.70 0.89 -10.10
C VAL A 41 7.66 2.42 -10.15
N PRO A 42 6.46 3.07 -10.18
CA PRO A 42 5.11 2.50 -10.22
C PRO A 42 4.64 2.16 -11.65
N SER A 43 3.82 1.11 -11.80
CA SER A 43 3.26 0.80 -13.12
C SER A 43 1.97 1.60 -13.31
N ARG A 44 1.80 2.21 -14.48
CA ARG A 44 0.73 3.17 -14.75
C ARG A 44 0.05 2.87 -16.09
N PHE A 45 -1.28 2.93 -16.10
CA PHE A 45 -2.11 2.67 -17.27
C PHE A 45 -3.12 3.81 -17.45
N GLU A 46 -3.22 4.33 -18.66
CA GLU A 46 -4.08 5.48 -18.97
C GLU A 46 -5.06 5.13 -20.10
N GLY A 47 -6.34 5.42 -19.85
CA GLY A 47 -7.44 5.22 -20.76
C GLY A 47 -8.10 3.85 -20.65
N ARG A 48 -9.43 3.83 -20.70
CA ARG A 48 -10.25 2.60 -20.62
C ARG A 48 -9.85 1.57 -21.67
N GLU A 49 -9.59 1.99 -22.91
CA GLU A 49 -9.19 1.07 -23.98
C GLU A 49 -7.81 0.42 -23.72
N THR A 50 -6.89 1.15 -23.11
CA THR A 50 -5.60 0.61 -22.66
C THR A 50 -5.81 -0.45 -21.58
N LEU A 51 -6.64 -0.15 -20.58
CA LEU A 51 -6.99 -1.09 -19.52
C LEU A 51 -7.61 -2.36 -20.11
N ARG A 52 -8.60 -2.22 -20.99
CA ARG A 52 -9.25 -3.34 -21.69
C ARG A 52 -8.22 -4.16 -22.45
N LYS A 53 -7.31 -3.55 -23.20
CA LYS A 53 -6.29 -4.27 -23.97
C LYS A 53 -5.33 -5.08 -23.08
N ILE A 54 -4.96 -4.54 -21.92
CA ILE A 54 -3.96 -5.15 -21.02
C ILE A 54 -4.60 -6.23 -20.14
N PHE A 55 -5.86 -6.03 -19.73
CA PHE A 55 -6.51 -6.83 -18.71
C PHE A 55 -7.75 -7.62 -19.19
N SER A 56 -8.12 -7.60 -20.48
CA SER A 56 -9.29 -8.33 -21.01
C SER A 56 -9.25 -9.85 -20.83
N GLY A 57 -8.06 -10.43 -20.71
CA GLY A 57 -7.90 -11.86 -20.36
C GLY A 57 -8.07 -12.15 -18.86
N GLY A 58 -8.12 -11.10 -18.03
CA GLY A 58 -8.10 -11.20 -16.58
C GLY A 58 -6.87 -11.90 -16.03
N PHE A 59 -6.94 -12.23 -14.74
CA PHE A 59 -6.07 -13.24 -14.15
C PHE A 59 -6.78 -14.59 -14.18
N ASN A 60 -6.04 -15.68 -14.47
CA ASN A 60 -6.60 -17.03 -14.43
C ASN A 60 -6.68 -17.55 -12.98
N VAL A 61 -7.53 -16.89 -12.20
CA VAL A 61 -7.71 -17.13 -10.77
C VAL A 61 -9.21 -17.25 -10.48
N ARG A 62 -9.55 -18.00 -9.44
CA ARG A 62 -10.87 -17.97 -8.81
C ARG A 62 -10.67 -17.41 -7.41
N MET A 63 -11.46 -16.40 -7.03
CA MET A 63 -11.33 -15.77 -5.72
C MET A 63 -12.67 -15.26 -5.21
N GLU A 64 -12.75 -15.13 -3.89
CA GLU A 64 -13.80 -14.44 -3.19
C GLU A 64 -13.21 -13.27 -2.41
N ARG A 65 -14.00 -12.22 -2.25
CA ARG A 65 -13.66 -11.06 -1.43
C ARG A 65 -14.08 -11.32 0.02
N ALA A 66 -13.20 -10.99 0.97
CA ALA A 66 -13.44 -11.10 2.40
C ALA A 66 -13.00 -9.81 3.13
N ASP A 67 -13.49 -9.63 4.36
CA ASP A 67 -13.03 -8.61 5.32
C ASP A 67 -13.00 -7.18 4.75
N VAL A 68 -14.06 -6.78 4.04
CA VAL A 68 -14.14 -5.46 3.39
C VAL A 68 -14.38 -4.35 4.42
N LEU A 69 -13.49 -3.37 4.44
CA LEU A 69 -13.61 -2.13 5.18
C LEU A 69 -13.47 -0.94 4.22
N ILE A 70 -14.49 -0.08 4.19
CA ILE A 70 -14.53 1.12 3.35
C ILE A 70 -14.38 2.36 4.23
N HIS A 71 -13.36 3.16 3.93
CA HIS A 71 -13.16 4.49 4.50
C HIS A 71 -13.69 5.53 3.52
N GLY A 72 -14.76 6.23 3.90
CA GLY A 72 -15.14 7.46 3.23
C GLY A 72 -14.14 8.57 3.58
N THR A 73 -13.82 9.43 2.63
CA THR A 73 -12.97 10.61 2.87
C THR A 73 -13.78 11.90 2.91
N THR A 74 -13.15 13.00 3.30
CA THR A 74 -13.73 14.34 3.21
C THR A 74 -13.88 14.83 1.75
N ASP A 75 -13.18 14.20 0.79
CA ASP A 75 -13.48 14.31 -0.64
C ASP A 75 -14.57 13.29 -0.99
N PRO A 76 -15.80 13.71 -1.32
CA PRO A 76 -16.91 12.80 -1.58
C PRO A 76 -16.71 11.91 -2.81
N GLU A 77 -15.73 12.21 -3.67
CA GLU A 77 -15.37 11.38 -4.82
C GLU A 77 -14.39 10.26 -4.47
N VAL A 78 -13.76 10.29 -3.30
CA VAL A 78 -12.66 9.38 -2.93
C VAL A 78 -13.06 8.48 -1.76
N ILE A 79 -12.84 7.18 -1.95
CA ILE A 79 -12.85 6.18 -0.88
C ILE A 79 -11.54 5.42 -0.84
N ILE A 80 -11.23 4.84 0.32
CA ILE A 80 -10.16 3.87 0.48
C ILE A 80 -10.79 2.56 0.94
N ALA A 81 -10.58 1.48 0.19
CA ALA A 81 -11.10 0.16 0.48
C ALA A 81 -9.97 -0.77 0.93
N GLU A 82 -10.04 -1.29 2.16
CA GLU A 82 -9.18 -2.37 2.65
C GLU A 82 -9.96 -3.70 2.56
N TYR A 83 -9.38 -4.75 2.00
CA TYR A 83 -10.06 -6.04 1.83
C TYR A 83 -9.09 -7.18 1.57
N ARG A 84 -9.56 -8.41 1.72
CA ARG A 84 -8.84 -9.63 1.33
C ARG A 84 -9.43 -10.27 0.09
N ASN A 85 -8.56 -10.85 -0.72
CA ASN A 85 -8.95 -11.77 -1.78
C ASN A 85 -8.40 -13.15 -1.43
N ILE A 86 -9.31 -14.11 -1.27
CA ILE A 86 -8.98 -15.50 -0.93
C ILE A 86 -9.37 -16.35 -2.13
N GLY A 87 -8.44 -17.15 -2.64
CA GLY A 87 -8.67 -17.84 -3.90
C GLY A 87 -7.62 -18.87 -4.26
N GLU A 88 -7.69 -19.31 -5.50
CA GLU A 88 -6.75 -20.24 -6.13
C GLU A 88 -6.34 -19.73 -7.52
N VAL A 89 -5.08 -19.97 -7.88
CA VAL A 89 -4.61 -19.81 -9.25
C VAL A 89 -4.96 -21.08 -10.03
N LEU A 90 -5.73 -20.95 -11.10
CA LEU A 90 -6.27 -22.11 -11.81
C LEU A 90 -5.21 -22.88 -12.62
N ASP A 91 -4.14 -22.21 -13.04
CA ASP A 91 -3.03 -22.84 -13.76
C ASP A 91 -2.17 -23.73 -12.86
N THR A 92 -1.97 -23.33 -11.60
CA THR A 92 -1.05 -24.01 -10.65
C THR A 92 -1.79 -24.80 -9.57
N GLY A 93 -3.08 -24.52 -9.35
CA GLY A 93 -3.88 -25.05 -8.25
C GLY A 93 -3.50 -24.51 -6.87
N LYS A 94 -2.57 -23.54 -6.78
CA LYS A 94 -2.13 -23.00 -5.48
C LYS A 94 -3.15 -21.99 -4.96
N SER A 95 -3.52 -22.15 -3.69
CA SER A 95 -4.32 -21.17 -2.98
C SER A 95 -3.52 -19.92 -2.63
N PHE A 96 -4.19 -18.79 -2.57
CA PHE A 96 -3.66 -17.55 -2.02
C PHE A 96 -4.68 -16.87 -1.12
N ASP A 97 -4.16 -16.04 -0.25
CA ASP A 97 -4.90 -15.15 0.64
C ASP A 97 -4.10 -13.87 0.73
N ILE A 98 -4.60 -12.83 0.09
CA ILE A 98 -3.88 -11.58 -0.10
C ILE A 98 -4.67 -10.42 0.50
N ALA A 99 -3.97 -9.56 1.24
CA ALA A 99 -4.49 -8.26 1.61
C ALA A 99 -4.42 -7.31 0.41
N ASN A 100 -5.34 -6.34 0.39
CA ASN A 100 -5.43 -5.30 -0.63
C ASN A 100 -5.84 -4.00 0.05
N VAL A 101 -5.34 -2.89 -0.47
CA VAL A 101 -5.88 -1.57 -0.18
C VAL A 101 -5.92 -0.76 -1.47
N GLN A 102 -7.09 -0.16 -1.75
CA GLN A 102 -7.34 0.55 -3.00
C GLN A 102 -7.84 1.95 -2.69
N VAL A 103 -7.19 2.97 -3.27
CA VAL A 103 -7.70 4.33 -3.29
C VAL A 103 -8.46 4.51 -4.60
N LEU A 104 -9.75 4.82 -4.50
CA LEU A 104 -10.65 4.89 -5.65
C LEU A 104 -11.30 6.27 -5.73
N ARG A 105 -11.05 6.98 -6.84
CA ARG A 105 -11.75 8.21 -7.20
C ARG A 105 -12.83 7.92 -8.23
N VAL A 106 -14.06 8.27 -7.91
CA VAL A 106 -15.23 8.09 -8.77
C VAL A 106 -15.89 9.44 -9.07
N ARG A 107 -16.13 9.70 -10.35
CA ARG A 107 -16.81 10.89 -10.88
C ARG A 107 -17.93 10.47 -11.81
N ASP A 108 -19.11 11.04 -11.64
CA ASP A 108 -20.28 10.74 -12.46
C ASP A 108 -20.61 9.23 -12.55
N GLY A 109 -20.31 8.48 -11.47
CA GLY A 109 -20.51 7.03 -11.41
C GLY A 109 -19.45 6.18 -12.11
N LEU A 110 -18.36 6.78 -12.59
CA LEU A 110 -17.25 6.10 -13.25
C LEU A 110 -15.93 6.29 -12.49
N ILE A 111 -15.08 5.28 -12.51
CA ILE A 111 -13.73 5.32 -11.95
C ILE A 111 -12.88 6.24 -12.82
N ALA A 112 -12.48 7.38 -12.25
CA ALA A 112 -11.58 8.32 -12.91
C ALA A 112 -10.11 7.99 -12.59
N HIS A 113 -9.84 7.49 -11.38
CA HIS A 113 -8.49 7.11 -10.95
C HIS A 113 -8.56 6.02 -9.89
N SER A 114 -7.69 5.00 -10.00
CA SER A 114 -7.42 4.08 -8.92
C SER A 114 -5.91 3.94 -8.66
N ARG A 115 -5.58 3.80 -7.38
CA ARG A 115 -4.24 3.40 -6.92
C ARG A 115 -4.40 2.10 -6.14
N ASP A 116 -3.89 1.02 -6.71
CA ASP A 116 -4.15 -0.33 -6.19
C ASP A 116 -2.88 -0.91 -5.58
N TYR A 117 -2.95 -1.23 -4.29
CA TYR A 117 -1.91 -1.89 -3.52
C TYR A 117 -2.36 -3.32 -3.22
N HIS A 118 -1.53 -4.28 -3.61
CA HIS A 118 -1.80 -5.71 -3.43
C HIS A 118 -0.61 -6.38 -2.77
N ASP A 119 -0.85 -7.47 -2.06
CA ASP A 119 0.22 -8.37 -1.66
C ASP A 119 0.78 -9.11 -2.90
N TYR A 120 1.64 -8.42 -3.63
CA TYR A 120 2.27 -8.93 -4.84
C TYR A 120 3.17 -10.13 -4.55
N LEU A 121 3.73 -10.24 -3.35
CA LEU A 121 4.61 -11.34 -2.98
C LEU A 121 3.83 -12.65 -2.93
N ARG A 122 2.76 -12.72 -2.12
CA ARG A 122 1.92 -13.92 -2.00
C ARG A 122 1.21 -14.25 -3.31
N LEU A 123 0.69 -13.23 -4.03
CA LEU A 123 0.05 -13.45 -5.32
C LEU A 123 1.02 -14.02 -6.36
N THR A 124 2.26 -13.51 -6.40
CA THR A 124 3.27 -13.99 -7.35
C THR A 124 3.79 -15.38 -6.99
N ALA A 125 3.94 -15.69 -5.69
CA ALA A 125 4.30 -17.03 -5.22
C ALA A 125 3.27 -18.09 -5.63
N ALA A 126 1.97 -17.80 -5.47
CA ALA A 126 0.89 -18.70 -5.91
C ALA A 126 0.88 -18.92 -7.43
N ARG A 127 1.37 -17.95 -8.20
CA ARG A 127 1.53 -18.01 -9.66
C ARG A 127 2.87 -18.57 -10.13
N GLU A 128 3.74 -19.01 -9.20
CA GLU A 128 5.08 -19.53 -9.48
C GLU A 128 6.01 -18.53 -10.20
N GLY A 129 5.77 -17.22 -10.05
CA GLY A 129 6.48 -16.17 -10.80
C GLY A 129 7.59 -15.46 -10.01
N LEU A 130 8.08 -16.02 -8.89
CA LEU A 130 9.05 -15.33 -8.04
C LEU A 130 10.40 -15.13 -8.73
N GLU A 131 10.79 -16.02 -9.65
CA GLU A 131 12.03 -15.87 -10.41
C GLU A 131 11.96 -14.68 -11.38
N GLU A 132 10.86 -14.54 -12.11
CA GLU A 132 10.58 -13.40 -12.99
C GLU A 132 10.48 -12.10 -12.20
N LEU A 133 9.85 -12.15 -11.01
CA LEU A 133 9.78 -11.00 -10.12
C LEU A 133 11.17 -10.54 -9.69
N ALA A 134 12.05 -11.45 -9.26
CA ALA A 134 13.43 -11.09 -8.92
C ALA A 134 14.16 -10.41 -10.10
N LYS A 135 14.06 -10.97 -11.31
CA LYS A 135 14.65 -10.39 -12.53
C LYS A 135 14.10 -9.00 -12.83
N SER A 136 12.81 -8.77 -12.57
CA SER A 136 12.21 -7.45 -12.77
C SER A 136 12.82 -6.39 -11.86
N PHE A 137 13.17 -6.72 -10.61
CA PHE A 137 13.82 -5.77 -9.69
C PHE A 137 15.29 -5.51 -9.99
N GLU A 138 15.98 -6.43 -10.68
CA GLU A 138 17.33 -6.23 -11.21
C GLU A 138 17.35 -5.25 -12.40
N THR A 139 16.25 -5.19 -13.16
CA THR A 139 16.18 -4.48 -14.45
C THR A 139 15.25 -3.27 -14.46
N ALA A 140 14.38 -3.12 -13.45
CA ALA A 140 13.42 -2.04 -13.38
C ALA A 140 14.12 -0.68 -13.29
N GLU A 141 13.79 0.20 -14.22
CA GLU A 141 14.07 1.62 -14.08
C GLU A 141 13.38 2.14 -12.80
N ARG A 142 14.13 2.89 -12.01
CA ARG A 142 13.64 3.52 -10.78
C ARG A 142 13.62 5.01 -11.02
N GLU A 143 12.45 5.62 -10.91
CA GLU A 143 12.34 7.06 -10.97
C GLU A 143 12.87 7.66 -9.66
N LEU A 144 14.15 8.05 -9.65
CA LEU A 144 14.84 8.66 -8.52
C LEU A 144 15.06 10.15 -8.77
N THR A 145 13.96 10.92 -8.83
CA THR A 145 14.05 12.37 -8.90
C THR A 145 14.39 12.95 -7.52
N PRO A 146 15.07 14.11 -7.44
CA PRO A 146 15.32 14.76 -6.16
C PRO A 146 14.02 15.00 -5.39
N VAL A 147 14.00 14.63 -4.11
CA VAL A 147 12.83 14.85 -3.25
C VAL A 147 12.74 16.35 -2.93
N PRO A 148 11.57 16.98 -3.12
CA PRO A 148 11.36 18.37 -2.72
C PRO A 148 11.60 18.58 -1.22
N PRO A 149 11.93 19.82 -0.78
CA PRO A 149 12.03 20.13 0.63
C PRO A 149 10.75 19.78 1.39
N ARG A 150 10.90 19.22 2.59
CA ARG A 150 9.79 18.93 3.50
C ARG A 150 8.92 20.19 3.70
N PRO A 151 7.61 20.14 3.45
CA PRO A 151 6.73 21.25 3.75
C PRO A 151 6.62 21.44 5.27
N THR A 152 6.45 22.69 5.72
CA THR A 152 6.14 22.96 7.13
C THR A 152 4.71 22.48 7.42
N SER A 153 4.57 21.56 8.39
CA SER A 153 3.25 21.12 8.85
C SER A 153 2.47 22.28 9.46
N THR A 154 1.18 22.33 9.15
CA THR A 154 0.20 23.25 9.75
C THR A 154 -0.82 22.55 10.64
N ALA A 155 -0.71 21.22 10.78
CA ALA A 155 -1.64 20.41 11.56
C ALA A 155 -1.35 20.53 13.06
N ASP A 156 -2.38 20.37 13.90
CA ASP A 156 -2.18 20.15 15.33
C ASP A 156 -1.34 18.86 15.52
N PRO A 157 -0.19 18.89 16.23
CA PRO A 157 0.66 17.72 16.46
C PRO A 157 -0.03 16.51 17.13
N LYS A 158 -1.19 16.72 17.75
CA LYS A 158 -2.03 15.68 18.37
C LYS A 158 -3.23 15.27 17.52
N SER A 159 -3.50 15.97 16.41
CA SER A 159 -4.50 15.51 15.44
C SER A 159 -4.01 14.24 14.73
N PRO A 160 -4.91 13.41 14.16
CA PRO A 160 -4.50 12.26 13.36
C PRO A 160 -3.49 12.62 12.27
N ARG A 161 -3.73 13.70 11.52
CA ARG A 161 -2.80 14.22 10.51
C ARG A 161 -1.43 14.58 11.10
N GLY A 162 -1.40 15.35 12.19
CA GLY A 162 -0.14 15.74 12.82
C GLY A 162 0.64 14.55 13.38
N VAL A 163 -0.05 13.55 13.92
CA VAL A 163 0.57 12.30 14.36
C VAL A 163 1.13 11.49 13.19
N PHE A 164 0.39 11.39 12.07
CA PHE A 164 0.85 10.73 10.85
C PHE A 164 2.12 11.38 10.31
N GLU A 165 2.11 12.72 10.16
CA GLU A 165 3.26 13.49 9.69
C GLU A 165 4.47 13.31 10.60
N ARG A 166 4.28 13.35 11.93
CA ARG A 166 5.35 13.09 12.91
C ARG A 166 5.92 11.68 12.80
N LEU A 167 5.10 10.66 12.54
CA LEU A 167 5.56 9.29 12.34
C LEU A 167 6.46 9.21 11.11
N VAL A 168 5.95 9.62 9.93
CA VAL A 168 6.69 9.43 8.67
C VAL A 168 7.94 10.30 8.58
N TYR A 169 7.86 11.54 9.07
CA TYR A 169 9.02 12.42 9.11
C TYR A 169 10.01 12.03 10.20
N GLY A 170 9.56 11.48 11.32
CA GLY A 170 10.44 10.96 12.37
C GLY A 170 11.26 9.75 11.90
N VAL A 171 10.66 8.86 11.10
CA VAL A 171 11.40 7.78 10.41
C VAL A 171 12.45 8.36 9.47
N ALA A 172 12.10 9.35 8.64
CA ALA A 172 13.05 10.01 7.74
C ALA A 172 14.19 10.74 8.46
N ASP A 173 13.90 11.31 9.64
CA ASP A 173 14.89 11.99 10.48
C ASP A 173 15.75 11.03 11.32
N GLY A 174 15.45 9.73 11.31
CA GLY A 174 16.15 8.74 12.13
C GLY A 174 15.87 8.88 13.63
N ALA A 175 14.71 9.41 14.00
CA ALA A 175 14.29 9.63 15.39
C ALA A 175 13.79 8.34 16.09
N TRP A 176 14.47 7.21 15.85
CA TRP A 176 14.00 5.85 16.16
C TRP A 176 13.57 5.63 17.62
N THR A 177 14.32 6.21 18.57
CA THR A 177 14.04 6.12 20.01
C THR A 177 12.74 6.82 20.41
N GLU A 178 12.34 7.85 19.67
CA GLU A 178 11.16 8.67 19.96
C GLU A 178 9.89 8.14 19.28
N LEU A 179 10.02 7.36 18.20
CA LEU A 179 8.88 6.89 17.41
C LEU A 179 7.89 6.03 18.20
N SER A 180 8.38 5.16 19.08
CA SER A 180 7.51 4.32 19.92
C SER A 180 6.58 5.14 20.84
N ALA A 181 6.99 6.37 21.20
CA ALA A 181 6.18 7.26 22.04
C ALA A 181 4.97 7.86 21.31
N LEU A 182 4.91 7.76 19.96
CA LEU A 182 3.74 8.14 19.17
C LEU A 182 2.58 7.17 19.33
N TYR A 183 2.83 5.96 19.82
CA TYR A 183 1.83 4.92 19.98
C TYR A 183 1.28 4.89 21.41
N ALA A 184 0.07 4.39 21.57
CA ALA A 184 -0.50 4.09 22.88
C ALA A 184 0.22 2.89 23.54
N GLU A 185 0.10 2.77 24.86
CA GLU A 185 0.72 1.67 25.61
C GLU A 185 0.20 0.31 25.16
N GLU A 186 -1.12 0.23 24.93
CA GLU A 186 -1.78 -0.85 24.20
C GLU A 186 -2.07 -0.36 22.78
N THR A 187 -1.54 -1.07 21.79
CA THR A 187 -1.69 -0.73 20.37
C THR A 187 -1.92 -2.00 19.55
N HIS A 188 -2.23 -1.84 18.28
CA HIS A 188 -2.34 -2.95 17.33
C HIS A 188 -1.73 -2.54 15.99
N VAL A 189 -0.47 -2.92 15.76
CA VAL A 189 0.23 -2.65 14.50
C VAL A 189 0.42 -3.94 13.71
N THR A 190 0.09 -3.90 12.43
CA THR A 190 0.23 -5.03 11.50
C THR A 190 0.91 -4.59 10.21
N HIS A 191 1.58 -5.56 9.57
CA HIS A 191 2.26 -5.39 8.28
C HIS A 191 1.64 -6.36 7.28
N PRO A 192 0.51 -6.02 6.63
CA PRO A 192 -0.28 -7.00 5.87
C PRO A 192 0.51 -7.64 4.71
N PHE A 193 1.46 -6.91 4.12
CA PHE A 193 2.30 -7.35 3.01
C PHE A 193 3.62 -8.03 3.44
N LEU A 194 3.84 -8.24 4.73
CA LEU A 194 5.02 -8.95 5.23
C LEU A 194 4.64 -10.33 5.79
N PRO A 195 4.95 -11.43 5.07
CA PRO A 195 4.70 -12.78 5.54
C PRO A 195 5.35 -13.06 6.90
N GLY A 196 4.60 -13.68 7.81
CA GLY A 196 5.09 -14.04 9.14
C GLY A 196 5.30 -12.86 10.11
N ALA A 197 4.99 -11.62 9.71
CA ALA A 197 5.08 -10.47 10.59
C ALA A 197 4.18 -10.66 11.82
N LYS A 198 4.77 -10.46 13.01
CA LYS A 198 4.01 -10.47 14.26
C LYS A 198 3.23 -9.16 14.39
N THR A 199 2.03 -9.25 14.95
CA THR A 199 1.31 -8.07 15.43
C THR A 199 2.09 -7.44 16.58
N LEU A 200 2.39 -6.15 16.49
CA LEU A 200 3.00 -5.40 17.59
C LEU A 200 1.87 -4.84 18.46
N ARG A 201 1.91 -5.13 19.77
CA ARG A 201 0.78 -4.88 20.69
C ARG A 201 1.09 -3.87 21.78
N SER A 202 2.34 -3.45 21.87
CA SER A 202 2.83 -2.55 22.91
C SER A 202 3.92 -1.63 22.40
N ARG A 203 4.22 -0.58 23.18
CA ARG A 203 5.40 0.26 22.94
C ARG A 203 6.71 -0.51 23.02
N ALA A 204 6.78 -1.55 23.86
CA ALA A 204 7.97 -2.39 23.94
C ALA A 204 8.18 -3.17 22.63
N ASP A 205 7.12 -3.73 22.05
CA ASP A 205 7.19 -4.38 20.73
C ASP A 205 7.63 -3.40 19.64
N LEU A 206 7.12 -2.17 19.69
CA LEU A 206 7.49 -1.11 18.74
C LEU A 206 8.92 -0.62 18.91
N HIS A 207 9.38 -0.46 20.14
CA HIS A 207 10.77 -0.09 20.40
C HIS A 207 11.72 -1.16 19.86
N GLU A 208 11.41 -2.45 20.08
CA GLU A 208 12.17 -3.55 19.47
C GLU A 208 12.09 -3.53 17.94
N HIS A 209 10.90 -3.28 17.39
CA HIS A 209 10.69 -3.17 15.95
C HIS A 209 11.57 -2.06 15.35
N PHE A 210 11.64 -0.87 15.95
CA PHE A 210 12.42 0.26 15.41
C PHE A 210 13.94 0.12 15.54
N LYS A 211 14.46 -0.85 16.29
CA LYS A 211 15.92 -1.07 16.40
C LYS A 211 16.61 -1.33 15.06
N PHE A 212 15.89 -1.84 14.05
CA PHE A 212 16.47 -2.01 12.72
C PHE A 212 17.05 -0.70 12.15
N GLY A 213 16.44 0.44 12.48
CA GLY A 213 16.88 1.76 12.04
C GLY A 213 18.02 2.32 12.88
N GLU A 214 18.13 1.94 14.16
CA GLU A 214 19.25 2.31 15.04
C GLU A 214 20.53 1.57 14.66
N GLU A 215 20.40 0.28 14.32
CA GLU A 215 21.50 -0.60 13.97
C GLU A 215 21.86 -0.52 12.47
N GLY A 216 20.93 -0.03 11.64
CA GLY A 216 21.07 0.08 10.21
C GLY A 216 21.53 1.47 9.77
N GLU A 217 22.36 1.53 8.73
CA GLU A 217 22.69 2.79 8.04
C GLU A 217 21.58 3.17 7.04
N VAL A 218 20.35 3.33 7.55
CA VAL A 218 19.19 3.69 6.73
C VAL A 218 19.02 5.20 6.70
N ARG A 219 18.88 5.77 5.51
CA ARG A 219 18.58 7.20 5.30
C ARG A 219 17.41 7.31 4.37
N PHE A 220 16.37 8.02 4.78
CA PHE A 220 15.17 8.23 3.99
C PHE A 220 14.78 9.70 3.88
N GLN A 221 14.08 10.02 2.82
CA GLN A 221 13.32 11.24 2.64
C GLN A 221 11.88 10.83 2.28
N VAL A 222 10.89 11.51 2.87
CA VAL A 222 9.49 11.33 2.50
C VAL A 222 9.21 12.08 1.20
N ARG A 223 8.68 11.36 0.21
CA ARG A 223 8.33 11.86 -1.11
C ARG A 223 6.83 11.66 -1.37
N ASP A 224 6.23 12.60 -2.10
CA ASP A 224 4.86 12.51 -2.61
C ASP A 224 3.80 12.16 -1.54
N LEU A 225 3.95 12.68 -0.32
CA LEU A 225 3.01 12.45 0.79
C LEU A 225 1.64 13.07 0.49
N VAL A 226 0.64 12.20 0.37
CA VAL A 226 -0.79 12.52 0.29
C VAL A 226 -1.47 11.99 1.53
N ILE A 227 -2.23 12.85 2.22
CA ILE A 227 -3.02 12.47 3.40
C ILE A 227 -4.50 12.59 3.07
N HIS A 228 -5.23 11.50 3.29
CA HIS A 228 -6.68 11.41 3.18
C HIS A 228 -7.29 11.55 4.58
N GLU A 229 -7.98 12.66 4.81
CA GLU A 229 -8.83 12.81 5.99
C GLU A 229 -10.09 11.98 5.82
N THR A 230 -10.36 11.09 6.77
CA THR A 230 -11.53 10.20 6.68
C THR A 230 -12.75 10.79 7.40
N LEU A 231 -13.92 10.23 7.13
CA LEU A 231 -15.15 10.59 7.84
C LEU A 231 -15.17 10.10 9.30
N ASP A 232 -14.31 9.12 9.66
CA ASP A 232 -14.03 8.78 11.04
C ASP A 232 -12.91 9.71 11.54
N PRO A 233 -13.19 10.64 12.48
CA PRO A 233 -12.22 11.64 12.91
C PRO A 233 -11.01 11.04 13.65
N GLU A 234 -11.03 9.76 14.02
CA GLU A 234 -9.87 9.06 14.58
C GLU A 234 -9.00 8.42 13.49
N VAL A 235 -9.49 8.25 12.26
CA VAL A 235 -8.77 7.53 11.20
C VAL A 235 -8.18 8.50 10.19
N VAL A 236 -6.89 8.31 9.92
CA VAL A 236 -6.15 9.02 8.87
C VAL A 236 -5.41 8.00 8.00
N ILE A 237 -5.42 8.24 6.70
CA ILE A 237 -4.77 7.36 5.73
C ILE A 237 -3.78 8.20 4.94
N GLY A 238 -2.56 7.72 4.76
CA GLY A 238 -1.57 8.44 3.95
C GLY A 238 -0.86 7.53 2.97
N GLU A 239 -0.75 8.00 1.73
CA GLU A 239 0.05 7.40 0.66
C GLU A 239 1.33 8.22 0.51
N PHE A 240 2.49 7.56 0.46
CA PHE A 240 3.77 8.25 0.32
C PHE A 240 4.88 7.28 -0.05
N ASP A 241 6.00 7.82 -0.50
CA ASP A 241 7.22 7.06 -0.71
C ASP A 241 8.29 7.43 0.31
N TYR A 242 9.08 6.45 0.73
CA TYR A 242 10.43 6.71 1.22
C TYR A 242 11.40 6.58 0.07
N GLN A 243 12.25 7.57 -0.13
CA GLN A 243 13.38 7.51 -1.05
C GLN A 243 14.69 7.63 -0.27
N GLY A 244 15.65 6.73 -0.53
CA GLY A 244 16.97 6.82 0.09
C GLY A 244 17.79 5.54 0.02
N THR A 245 18.66 5.32 1.01
CA THR A 245 19.69 4.26 1.01
C THR A 245 19.67 3.43 2.28
N ALA A 246 20.16 2.19 2.21
CA ALA A 246 20.37 1.31 3.36
C ALA A 246 21.79 0.70 3.28
N GLY A 247 22.70 1.15 4.14
CA GLY A 247 24.13 0.78 4.06
C GLY A 247 24.72 1.18 2.72
N GLU A 248 25.34 0.22 2.04
CA GLU A 248 25.95 0.40 0.71
C GLU A 248 24.96 0.17 -0.45
N SER A 249 23.65 0.05 -0.18
CA SER A 249 22.67 -0.12 -1.25
C SER A 249 22.69 1.08 -2.22
N PRO A 250 22.42 0.86 -3.51
CA PRO A 250 21.96 1.94 -4.37
C PRO A 250 20.74 2.64 -3.77
N GLU A 251 20.49 3.88 -4.18
CA GLU A 251 19.26 4.57 -3.79
C GLU A 251 18.04 3.81 -4.32
N PHE A 252 16.98 3.75 -3.50
CA PHE A 252 15.74 3.05 -3.80
C PHE A 252 14.54 3.82 -3.27
N ARG A 253 13.37 3.46 -3.80
CA ARG A 253 12.05 3.93 -3.34
C ARG A 253 11.29 2.79 -2.69
N VAL A 254 10.50 3.12 -1.68
CA VAL A 254 9.55 2.23 -1.00
C VAL A 254 8.21 2.93 -1.01
N SER A 255 7.26 2.41 -1.77
CA SER A 255 5.89 2.93 -1.81
C SER A 255 5.08 2.40 -0.64
N ASN A 256 4.38 3.29 0.06
CA ASN A 256 3.63 2.98 1.26
C ASN A 256 2.21 3.54 1.17
N ILE A 257 1.30 2.84 1.85
CA ILE A 257 0.04 3.42 2.30
C ILE A 257 -0.23 2.92 3.71
N PHE A 258 -0.39 3.83 4.66
CA PHE A 258 -0.64 3.50 6.06
C PHE A 258 -2.03 3.93 6.46
N VAL A 259 -2.74 3.07 7.21
CA VAL A 259 -4.02 3.38 7.83
C VAL A 259 -3.81 3.45 9.33
N LEU A 260 -3.92 4.65 9.90
CA LEU A 260 -3.73 4.88 11.33
C LEU A 260 -5.05 5.21 11.99
N ARG A 261 -5.29 4.63 13.17
CA ARG A 261 -6.26 5.14 14.13
C ARG A 261 -5.53 5.85 15.26
N VAL A 262 -5.92 7.11 15.51
CA VAL A 262 -5.31 8.00 16.50
C VAL A 262 -6.35 8.43 17.53
N ARG A 263 -6.03 8.24 18.80
CA ARG A 263 -6.85 8.67 19.95
C ARG A 263 -5.97 9.43 20.92
N ASP A 264 -6.45 10.58 21.39
CA ASP A 264 -5.72 11.44 22.34
C ASP A 264 -4.28 11.78 21.91
N GLY A 265 -4.04 11.88 20.60
CA GLY A 265 -2.72 12.14 20.02
C GLY A 265 -1.77 10.95 20.00
N LEU A 266 -2.27 9.73 20.19
CA LEU A 266 -1.52 8.49 20.17
C LEU A 266 -2.10 7.50 19.16
N ILE A 267 -1.23 6.78 18.44
CA ILE A 267 -1.62 5.71 17.52
C ILE A 267 -2.05 4.49 18.33
N VAL A 268 -3.32 4.10 18.20
CA VAL A 268 -3.88 2.90 18.85
C VAL A 268 -3.98 1.71 17.90
N GLU A 269 -3.96 1.96 16.58
CA GLU A 269 -3.99 0.93 15.54
C GLU A 269 -3.26 1.42 14.30
N SER A 270 -2.53 0.53 13.63
CA SER A 270 -1.79 0.81 12.41
C SER A 270 -1.81 -0.41 11.48
N ARG A 271 -2.11 -0.18 10.20
CA ARG A 271 -1.90 -1.16 9.12
C ARG A 271 -0.95 -0.56 8.11
N ASP A 272 0.20 -1.20 7.99
CA ASP A 272 1.34 -0.65 7.25
C ASP A 272 1.55 -1.47 5.97
N TYR A 273 1.01 -0.98 4.86
CA TYR A 273 1.10 -1.63 3.55
C TYR A 273 2.37 -1.20 2.80
N ALA A 274 3.54 -1.48 3.39
CA ALA A 274 4.84 -1.10 2.85
C ALA A 274 5.33 -2.05 1.75
N ASP A 275 6.12 -1.53 0.80
CA ASP A 275 6.75 -2.33 -0.25
C ASP A 275 7.97 -3.10 0.28
N HIS A 276 7.69 -4.23 0.94
CA HIS A 276 8.74 -5.10 1.48
C HIS A 276 9.59 -5.76 0.39
N ILE A 277 9.06 -5.89 -0.84
CA ILE A 277 9.80 -6.45 -1.97
C ILE A 277 10.87 -5.45 -2.41
N ALA A 278 10.53 -4.16 -2.52
CA ALA A 278 11.50 -3.10 -2.83
C ALA A 278 12.62 -3.01 -1.79
N ILE A 279 12.28 -3.10 -0.50
CA ILE A 279 13.28 -3.13 0.59
C ILE A 279 14.21 -4.35 0.45
N ALA A 280 13.63 -5.54 0.25
CA ALA A 280 14.41 -6.77 0.10
C ALA A 280 15.28 -6.75 -1.16
N ALA A 281 14.79 -6.20 -2.27
CA ALA A 281 15.55 -6.00 -3.49
C ALA A 281 16.75 -5.07 -3.28
N ALA A 282 16.51 -3.91 -2.65
CA ALA A 282 17.57 -2.94 -2.40
C ALA A 282 18.64 -3.45 -1.44
N THR A 283 18.27 -4.29 -0.47
CA THR A 283 19.18 -4.82 0.55
C THR A 283 19.73 -6.22 0.23
N GLY A 284 19.48 -6.76 -0.97
CA GLY A 284 19.99 -8.07 -1.38
C GLY A 284 19.35 -9.27 -0.67
N ARG A 285 18.18 -9.08 -0.06
CA ARG A 285 17.47 -10.07 0.78
C ARG A 285 16.22 -10.68 0.13
N LEU A 286 16.04 -10.54 -1.19
CA LEU A 286 14.89 -11.13 -1.89
C LEU A 286 14.75 -12.63 -1.64
N LYS A 287 15.85 -13.38 -1.62
CA LYS A 287 15.83 -14.83 -1.36
C LYS A 287 15.28 -15.16 0.03
N GLU A 288 15.63 -14.36 1.04
CA GLU A 288 15.14 -14.53 2.41
C GLU A 288 13.66 -14.21 2.50
N LEU A 289 13.21 -13.11 1.87
CA LEU A 289 11.80 -12.74 1.81
C LEU A 289 10.96 -13.80 1.09
N PHE A 290 11.45 -14.32 -0.04
CA PHE A 290 10.74 -15.32 -0.85
C PHE A 290 10.63 -16.67 -0.14
N ALA A 291 11.58 -17.01 0.73
CA ALA A 291 11.52 -18.25 1.51
C ALA A 291 10.38 -18.26 2.57
N LEU A 292 9.70 -17.14 2.77
CA LEU A 292 8.56 -17.02 3.70
C LEU A 292 7.20 -17.37 3.06
N VAL A 293 7.14 -17.62 1.74
CA VAL A 293 5.91 -17.88 0.98
C VAL A 293 5.97 -19.13 0.13
#